data_AF-A0AAD8AHV5-F1
#
_entry.id   AF-A0AAD8AHV5-F1
#
_cell.length_a   1.000
_cell.length_b   1.000
_cell.length_c   1.000
_cell.angle_alpha   90.00
_cell.angle_beta   90.00
_cell.angle_gamma   90.00
#
_symmetry.space_group_name_H-M   'P 1'
#
loop_
_entity.id
_entity.type
_entity.pdbx_description
1 polymer ?
#
loop_
_entity_poly.entity_id
_entity_poly.type
_entity_poly.pdbx_seq_one_letter_code
_entity_poly.pdbx_strand_id
1 'polypeptide(L)'
;QEVLEALENGVCQYPKLEGRFPQVAGISFAFDPREPPGKRVDPQLVRIGDEYLVPDQKYRLATKTYLYSGCDGYSMFKDAKLLVDEEECPELGRAVQNHFQAIDIRLGKTKRHSKHRQSLVTLSRRHSLVKMLDVGELDGPPPLRRASTVDAGAGDERHSPSPCPPHHAHPHPHPPPHMHGQPRSRLTRRASLDDLEQESCQLTPRIEGRIVILTDEKRRELLLERQRLEADSVIPEVEDEVSPQGSIDKVEIN
;
A
#
# COMPACT_ATOMS: atom_id res chain seq x y z
N GLN A 1 13.73 17.56 -8.64
CA GLN A 1 14.51 18.53 -7.84
C GLN A 1 13.70 19.17 -6.70
N GLU A 2 12.60 19.88 -6.99
CA GLU A 2 11.80 20.65 -6.00
C GLU A 2 11.33 19.85 -4.77
N VAL A 3 10.99 18.57 -4.96
CA VAL A 3 10.57 17.70 -3.84
C VAL A 3 11.68 17.56 -2.79
N LEU A 4 12.92 17.34 -3.22
CA LEU A 4 14.05 17.17 -2.31
C LEU A 4 14.31 18.47 -1.53
N GLU A 5 14.28 19.61 -2.22
CA GLU A 5 14.44 20.93 -1.61
C GLU A 5 13.35 21.21 -0.56
N ALA A 6 12.10 20.82 -0.84
CA ALA A 6 11.01 20.98 0.10
C ALA A 6 11.21 20.11 1.36
N LEU A 7 11.67 18.86 1.19
CA LEU A 7 11.98 17.98 2.32
C LEU A 7 13.16 18.51 3.15
N GLU A 8 14.21 18.99 2.50
CA GLU A 8 15.37 19.62 3.15
C GLU A 8 14.95 20.85 3.95
N ASN A 9 14.15 21.75 3.36
CA ASN A 9 13.60 22.89 4.09
C ASN A 9 12.77 22.42 5.30
N GLY A 10 11.96 21.38 5.14
CA GLY A 10 11.14 20.80 6.21
C GLY A 10 11.93 20.40 7.46
N VAL A 11 13.15 19.87 7.28
CA VAL A 11 13.98 19.34 8.39
C VAL A 11 15.17 20.23 8.76
N CYS A 12 15.41 21.33 8.05
CA CYS A 12 16.63 22.13 8.19
C CYS A 12 16.82 22.76 9.57
N GLN A 13 15.73 23.02 10.31
CA GLN A 13 15.79 23.57 11.68
C GLN A 13 15.32 22.59 12.75
N TYR A 14 15.11 21.31 12.40
CA TYR A 14 14.93 20.27 13.41
C TYR A 14 16.11 20.31 14.41
N PRO A 15 15.87 20.23 15.74
CA PRO A 15 14.63 19.86 16.44
C PRO A 15 13.74 21.04 16.91
N LYS A 16 13.92 22.26 16.37
CA LYS A 16 13.09 23.40 16.77
C LYS A 16 11.60 23.13 16.50
N LEU A 17 10.76 23.54 17.44
CA LEU A 17 9.30 23.38 17.38
C LEU A 17 8.64 24.50 16.55
N GLU A 18 9.12 24.69 15.33
CA GLU A 18 8.58 25.66 14.37
C GLU A 18 7.58 24.99 13.41
N GLY A 19 6.72 25.78 12.77
CA GLY A 19 5.64 25.28 11.89
C GLY A 19 6.08 24.59 10.61
N ARG A 20 7.38 24.65 10.28
CA ARG A 20 7.93 24.17 9.01
C ARG A 20 8.02 22.65 8.88
N PHE A 21 8.12 21.92 10.01
CA PHE A 21 8.30 20.47 9.99
C PHE A 21 7.07 19.78 9.35
N PRO A 22 7.23 19.07 8.22
CA PRO A 22 6.08 18.63 7.42
C PRO A 22 5.41 17.40 8.02
N GLN A 23 4.08 17.41 8.01
CA GLN A 23 3.30 16.18 8.12
C GLN A 23 3.05 15.65 6.70
N VAL A 24 3.45 14.41 6.45
CA VAL A 24 3.48 13.85 5.11
C VAL A 24 2.54 12.67 4.94
N ALA A 25 1.97 12.52 3.74
CA ALA A 25 1.20 11.36 3.31
C ALA A 25 1.57 11.00 1.87
N GLY A 26 1.68 9.71 1.57
CA GLY A 26 2.10 9.24 0.23
C GLY A 26 3.57 9.48 -0.09
N ILE A 27 4.37 9.97 0.87
CA ILE A 27 5.83 10.06 0.77
C ILE A 27 6.43 9.56 2.08
N SER A 28 7.57 8.89 1.97
CA SER A 28 8.42 8.54 3.10
C SER A 28 9.86 8.95 2.81
N PHE A 29 10.57 9.45 3.81
CA PHE A 29 11.96 9.85 3.67
C PHE A 29 12.71 9.70 4.99
N ALA A 30 14.03 9.68 4.89
CA ALA A 30 14.91 9.62 6.04
C ALA A 30 15.88 10.81 6.04
N PHE A 31 16.17 11.35 7.21
CA PHE A 31 17.06 12.49 7.36
C PHE A 31 18.00 12.35 8.56
N ASP A 32 19.21 12.90 8.43
CA ASP A 32 20.19 12.98 9.51
C ASP A 32 20.25 14.42 10.07
N PRO A 33 19.84 14.67 11.32
CA PRO A 33 19.88 16.00 11.92
C PRO A 33 21.31 16.48 12.22
N ARG A 34 22.32 15.60 12.19
CA ARG A 34 23.73 15.93 12.41
C ARG A 34 24.35 16.62 11.20
N GLU A 35 23.79 16.40 10.02
CA GLU A 35 24.25 16.98 8.76
C GLU A 35 23.87 18.47 8.64
N PRO A 36 24.64 19.26 7.87
CA PRO A 36 24.33 20.67 7.67
C PRO A 36 22.99 20.85 6.96
N PRO A 37 22.23 21.93 7.26
CA PRO A 37 21.02 22.29 6.54
C PRO A 37 21.19 22.23 5.01
N GLY A 38 20.27 21.56 4.31
CA GLY A 38 20.34 21.35 2.86
C GLY A 38 21.04 20.05 2.43
N LYS A 39 21.60 19.28 3.38
CA LYS A 39 22.16 17.94 3.15
C LYS A 39 21.67 16.92 4.18
N ARG A 40 20.53 17.19 4.83
CA ARG A 40 20.01 16.34 5.90
C ARG A 40 19.26 15.14 5.35
N VAL A 41 18.52 15.30 4.27
CA VAL A 41 17.71 14.26 3.65
C VAL A 41 18.58 13.41 2.74
N ASP A 42 18.51 12.10 2.89
CA ASP A 42 19.18 11.18 1.95
C ASP A 42 18.28 10.98 0.73
N PRO A 43 18.66 11.48 -0.48
CA PRO A 43 17.85 11.35 -1.68
C PRO A 43 17.58 9.89 -2.05
N GLN A 44 18.48 8.97 -1.65
CA GLN A 44 18.35 7.55 -1.96
C GLN A 44 17.22 6.89 -1.16
N LEU A 45 16.80 7.51 -0.06
CA LEU A 45 15.81 6.98 0.87
C LEU A 45 14.47 7.72 0.79
N VAL A 46 14.30 8.59 -0.21
CA VAL A 46 13.02 9.24 -0.50
C VAL A 46 12.18 8.31 -1.38
N ARG A 47 10.99 7.95 -0.91
CA ARG A 47 10.01 7.12 -1.61
C ARG A 47 8.68 7.87 -1.74
N ILE A 48 8.16 7.97 -2.96
CA ILE A 48 6.87 8.58 -3.27
C ILE A 48 5.92 7.46 -3.70
N GLY A 49 4.87 7.23 -2.91
CA GLY A 49 4.04 6.04 -3.03
C GLY A 49 4.87 4.79 -2.76
N ASP A 50 4.99 3.95 -3.78
CA ASP A 50 5.68 2.66 -3.71
C ASP A 50 7.00 2.66 -4.51
N GLU A 51 7.42 3.82 -5.05
CA GLU A 51 8.60 3.97 -5.91
C GLU A 51 9.58 4.99 -5.31
N TYR A 52 10.88 4.76 -5.51
CA TYR A 52 11.91 5.70 -5.08
C TYR A 52 11.89 6.97 -5.94
N LEU A 53 12.32 8.09 -5.35
CA LEU A 53 12.37 9.38 -6.02
C LEU A 53 13.26 9.33 -7.28
N VAL A 54 12.70 9.74 -8.40
CA VAL A 54 13.38 9.92 -9.69
C VAL A 54 13.53 11.42 -9.94
N PRO A 55 14.77 11.97 -10.00
CA PRO A 55 15.01 13.42 -10.05
C PRO A 55 14.32 14.15 -11.20
N ASP A 56 14.22 13.50 -12.37
CA ASP A 56 13.71 14.08 -13.62
C ASP A 56 12.21 13.81 -13.84
N GLN A 57 11.56 13.09 -12.92
CA GLN A 57 10.15 12.79 -13.01
C GLN A 57 9.30 13.93 -12.45
N LYS A 58 8.15 14.17 -13.09
CA LYS A 58 7.15 15.14 -12.61
C LYS A 58 6.25 14.51 -11.56
N TYR A 59 6.15 15.15 -10.40
CA TYR A 59 5.28 14.75 -9.31
C TYR A 59 4.12 15.73 -9.14
N ARG A 60 3.06 15.25 -8.49
CA ARG A 60 1.91 16.09 -8.09
C ARG A 60 1.87 16.14 -6.57
N LEU A 61 1.74 17.35 -6.04
CA LEU A 61 1.69 17.61 -4.61
C LEU A 61 0.37 18.31 -4.27
N ALA A 62 -0.31 17.83 -3.23
CA ALA A 62 -1.39 18.56 -2.59
C ALA A 62 -0.81 19.28 -1.37
N THR A 63 -0.93 20.61 -1.32
CA THR A 63 -0.41 21.44 -0.23
C THR A 63 -1.37 22.59 0.07
N LYS A 64 -1.17 23.28 1.20
CA LYS A 64 -1.93 24.48 1.55
C LYS A 64 -1.41 25.67 0.75
N THR A 65 -2.30 26.61 0.42
CA THR A 65 -1.94 27.88 -0.23
C THR A 65 -0.85 28.63 0.54
N TYR A 66 -0.85 28.56 1.88
CA TYR A 66 0.21 29.13 2.72
C TYR A 66 1.63 28.64 2.34
N LEU A 67 1.79 27.33 2.13
CA LEU A 67 3.08 26.74 1.74
C LEU A 67 3.39 27.03 0.27
N TYR A 68 2.37 26.99 -0.61
CA TYR A 68 2.52 27.34 -2.02
C TYR A 68 3.01 28.79 -2.21
N SER A 69 2.51 29.72 -1.39
CA SER A 69 2.95 31.12 -1.32
C SER A 69 4.37 31.30 -0.74
N GLY A 70 5.08 30.20 -0.46
CA GLY A 70 6.45 30.16 0.02
C GLY A 70 6.65 30.59 1.47
N CYS A 71 5.59 30.58 2.27
CA CYS A 71 5.72 30.74 3.72
C CYS A 71 6.49 29.56 4.33
N ASP A 72 7.02 29.74 5.54
CA ASP A 72 7.89 28.77 6.23
C ASP A 72 9.11 28.33 5.40
N GLY A 73 9.57 29.17 4.47
CA GLY A 73 10.76 28.90 3.64
C GLY A 73 10.51 27.96 2.46
N TYR A 74 9.27 27.58 2.17
CA TYR A 74 8.93 26.72 1.03
C TYR A 74 8.88 27.48 -0.30
N SER A 75 9.88 28.32 -0.58
CA SER A 75 9.92 29.20 -1.75
C SER A 75 9.91 28.44 -3.08
N MET A 76 10.38 27.19 -3.10
CA MET A 76 10.41 26.34 -4.29
C MET A 76 9.03 26.08 -4.90
N PHE A 77 7.94 26.23 -4.13
CA PHE A 77 6.59 26.00 -4.64
C PHE A 77 5.99 27.18 -5.40
N LYS A 78 6.54 28.39 -5.27
CA LYS A 78 5.98 29.60 -5.90
C LYS A 78 5.95 29.51 -7.43
N ASP A 79 6.96 28.86 -8.00
CA ASP A 79 7.13 28.74 -9.45
C ASP A 79 6.53 27.43 -9.99
N ALA A 80 5.96 26.58 -9.12
CA ALA A 80 5.39 25.31 -9.52
C ALA A 80 4.05 25.51 -10.25
N LYS A 81 3.79 24.68 -11.26
CA LYS A 81 2.53 24.73 -12.03
C LYS A 81 1.33 24.39 -11.14
N LEU A 82 0.45 25.36 -10.93
CA LEU A 82 -0.85 25.13 -10.28
C LEU A 82 -1.74 24.26 -11.18
N LEU A 83 -2.20 23.12 -10.65
CA LEU A 83 -3.06 22.18 -11.37
C LEU A 83 -4.54 22.33 -11.02
N VAL A 84 -4.83 22.69 -9.77
CA VAL A 84 -6.17 22.90 -9.20
C VAL A 84 -6.04 24.09 -8.27
N ASP A 85 -6.91 25.07 -8.43
CA ASP A 85 -6.90 26.29 -7.61
C ASP A 85 -7.58 26.07 -6.25
N GLU A 86 -7.35 26.98 -5.31
CA GLU A 86 -7.97 26.95 -3.99
C GLU A 86 -9.50 26.99 -4.07
N GLU A 87 -10.07 27.73 -5.03
CA GLU A 87 -11.52 27.82 -5.24
C GLU A 87 -12.15 26.50 -5.71
N GLU A 88 -11.37 25.64 -6.37
CA GLU A 88 -11.81 24.32 -6.84
C GLU A 88 -11.57 23.23 -5.79
N CYS A 89 -10.78 23.52 -4.75
CA CYS A 89 -10.46 22.57 -3.69
C CYS A 89 -11.51 22.60 -2.57
N PRO A 90 -11.88 21.44 -1.99
CA PRO A 90 -12.68 21.44 -0.78
C PRO A 90 -11.88 22.05 0.37
N GLU A 91 -12.54 22.86 1.19
CA GLU A 91 -11.98 23.32 2.46
C GLU A 91 -11.44 22.13 3.28
N LEU A 92 -10.30 22.30 3.94
CA LEU A 92 -9.63 21.22 4.68
C LEU A 92 -10.55 20.55 5.71
N GLY A 93 -11.35 21.35 6.44
CA GLY A 93 -12.32 20.82 7.39
C GLY A 93 -13.38 19.93 6.72
N ARG A 94 -13.88 20.34 5.56
CA ARG A 94 -14.83 19.56 4.76
C ARG A 94 -14.18 18.29 4.21
N ALA A 95 -12.94 18.36 3.74
CA ALA A 95 -12.20 17.21 3.24
C ALA A 95 -12.03 16.13 4.33
N VAL A 96 -11.70 16.54 5.56
CA VAL A 96 -11.59 15.63 6.72
C VAL A 96 -12.95 15.04 7.10
N GLN A 97 -14.01 15.85 7.15
CA GLN A 97 -15.37 15.36 7.43
C GLN A 97 -15.83 14.35 6.37
N ASN A 98 -15.61 14.64 5.09
CA ASN A 98 -15.93 13.75 3.98
C ASN A 98 -15.18 12.42 4.09
N HIS A 99 -13.91 12.45 4.53
CA HIS A 99 -13.12 11.26 4.76
C HIS A 99 -13.72 10.35 5.85
N PHE A 100 -14.11 10.92 7.00
CA PHE A 100 -14.78 10.16 8.06
C PHE A 100 -16.15 9.65 7.63
N GLN A 101 -16.91 10.46 6.87
CA GLN A 101 -18.19 10.02 6.31
C GLN A 101 -18.02 8.85 5.35
N ALA A 102 -16.97 8.84 4.52
CA ALA A 102 -16.66 7.72 3.65
C ALA A 102 -16.34 6.43 4.43
N ILE A 103 -15.66 6.55 5.57
CA ILE A 103 -15.43 5.44 6.50
C ILE A 103 -16.75 4.94 7.10
N ASP A 104 -17.63 5.82 7.56
CA ASP A 104 -18.92 5.42 8.14
C ASP A 104 -19.82 4.72 7.12
N ILE A 105 -19.82 5.17 5.85
CA ILE A 105 -20.52 4.50 4.75
C ILE A 105 -19.97 3.09 4.57
N ARG A 106 -18.64 2.93 4.60
CA ARG A 106 -17.96 1.64 4.43
C ARG A 106 -18.26 0.68 5.58
N LEU A 107 -18.32 1.18 6.81
CA LEU A 107 -18.65 0.41 8.01
C LEU A 107 -20.16 0.16 8.15
N GLY A 108 -21.00 0.63 7.21
CA GLY A 108 -22.45 0.45 7.27
C GLY A 108 -23.14 1.24 8.39
N LYS A 109 -22.46 2.24 8.96
CA LYS A 109 -22.99 3.08 10.06
C LYS A 109 -23.97 4.15 9.57
N THR A 110 -24.00 4.42 8.27
CA THR A 110 -24.89 5.42 7.67
C THR A 110 -26.22 4.82 7.22
N LYS A 111 -27.33 5.53 7.50
CA LYS A 111 -28.68 5.17 7.01
C LYS A 111 -28.84 5.23 5.49
N ARG A 112 -27.95 5.95 4.80
CA ARG A 112 -27.96 6.10 3.33
C ARG A 112 -26.96 5.13 2.73
N HIS A 113 -27.44 4.15 1.98
CA HIS A 113 -26.60 3.23 1.23
C HIS A 113 -26.29 3.83 -0.14
N SER A 114 -25.05 4.28 -0.35
CA SER A 114 -24.55 4.65 -1.67
C SER A 114 -23.62 3.56 -2.19
N LYS A 115 -23.86 3.08 -3.41
CA LYS A 115 -22.90 2.23 -4.15
C LYS A 115 -21.70 3.04 -4.65
N HIS A 116 -21.86 4.36 -4.78
CA HIS A 116 -20.80 5.27 -5.18
C HIS A 116 -20.18 5.89 -3.93
N ARG A 117 -18.95 5.48 -3.61
CA ARG A 117 -18.14 6.04 -2.52
C ARG A 117 -16.74 6.35 -3.02
N GLN A 118 -16.07 7.30 -2.39
CA GLN A 118 -14.65 7.53 -2.63
C GLN A 118 -13.84 6.34 -2.12
N SER A 119 -12.78 6.01 -2.87
CA SER A 119 -11.76 5.06 -2.41
C SER A 119 -11.13 5.53 -1.12
N LEU A 120 -10.95 4.62 -0.16
CA LEU A 120 -10.13 4.89 1.02
C LEU A 120 -8.66 4.49 0.82
N VAL A 121 -8.34 3.77 -0.26
CA VAL A 121 -6.98 3.37 -0.63
C VAL A 121 -6.37 4.39 -1.58
N THR A 122 -5.12 4.78 -1.32
CA THR A 122 -4.35 5.68 -2.20
C THR A 122 -4.06 5.01 -3.55
N LEU A 123 -4.04 5.80 -4.63
CA LEU A 123 -3.84 5.27 -5.99
C LEU A 123 -2.49 4.53 -6.16
N SER A 124 -1.43 4.97 -5.47
CA SER A 124 -0.12 4.29 -5.50
C SER A 124 -0.23 2.84 -5.06
N ARG A 125 -0.85 2.60 -3.90
CA ARG A 125 -1.06 1.27 -3.33
C ARG A 125 -1.93 0.39 -4.22
N ARG A 126 -2.85 0.98 -4.98
CA ARG A 126 -3.63 0.23 -5.97
C ARG A 126 -2.76 -0.27 -7.12
N HIS A 127 -1.87 0.56 -7.66
CA HIS A 127 -0.97 0.13 -8.73
C HIS A 127 0.04 -0.91 -8.25
N SER A 128 0.58 -0.75 -7.03
CA SER A 128 1.46 -1.76 -6.43
C SER A 128 0.74 -3.10 -6.22
N LEU A 129 -0.52 -3.09 -5.73
CA LEU A 129 -1.35 -4.29 -5.69
C LEU A 129 -1.53 -4.91 -7.09
N VAL A 130 -1.84 -4.12 -8.11
CA VAL A 130 -2.00 -4.64 -9.48
C VAL A 130 -0.69 -5.25 -9.99
N LYS A 131 0.45 -4.59 -9.80
CA LYS A 131 1.77 -5.15 -10.12
C LYS A 131 2.01 -6.49 -9.40
N MET A 132 1.72 -6.58 -8.10
CA MET A 132 1.84 -7.84 -7.35
C MET A 132 0.82 -8.91 -7.78
N LEU A 133 -0.34 -8.52 -8.32
CA LEU A 133 -1.35 -9.44 -8.84
C LEU A 133 -0.96 -10.00 -10.21
N ASP A 134 -0.29 -9.22 -11.06
CA ASP A 134 0.18 -9.61 -12.40
C ASP A 134 1.45 -10.50 -12.36
N VAL A 135 2.30 -10.36 -11.34
CA VAL A 135 3.59 -11.11 -11.23
C VAL A 135 3.41 -12.58 -10.83
N GLY A 136 2.22 -13.02 -10.42
CA GLY A 136 1.98 -14.39 -9.99
C GLY A 136 1.17 -15.18 -11.01
N GLU A 137 1.88 -15.92 -11.88
CA GLU A 137 1.40 -16.88 -12.89
C GLU A 137 -0.06 -17.34 -12.76
N LEU A 138 -0.74 -17.24 -13.90
CA LEU A 138 -1.98 -17.92 -14.25
C LEU A 138 -1.78 -19.45 -14.20
N ASP A 139 -1.90 -20.08 -13.03
CA ASP A 139 -2.34 -21.47 -12.99
C ASP A 139 -3.18 -21.76 -11.73
N GLY A 140 -4.47 -21.45 -11.83
CA GLY A 140 -5.45 -21.77 -10.81
C GLY A 140 -6.82 -21.18 -11.16
N PRO A 141 -7.93 -21.92 -10.92
CA PRO A 141 -9.25 -21.39 -11.18
C PRO A 141 -9.47 -20.12 -10.35
N PRO A 142 -10.08 -19.06 -10.91
CA PRO A 142 -10.27 -17.81 -10.21
C PRO A 142 -10.97 -18.05 -8.87
N PRO A 143 -10.56 -17.38 -7.78
CA PRO A 143 -11.17 -17.60 -6.47
C PRO A 143 -12.65 -17.29 -6.58
N LEU A 144 -13.48 -18.30 -6.28
CA LEU A 144 -14.94 -18.19 -6.25
C LEU A 144 -15.31 -16.97 -5.40
N ARG A 145 -15.82 -15.93 -6.06
CA ARG A 145 -16.45 -14.81 -5.37
C ARG A 145 -17.63 -15.36 -4.59
N ARG A 146 -17.48 -15.53 -3.27
CA ARG A 146 -18.64 -15.69 -2.41
C ARG A 146 -19.35 -14.33 -2.42
N ALA A 147 -20.39 -14.22 -3.23
CA ALA A 147 -21.30 -13.09 -3.17
C ALA A 147 -21.75 -12.98 -1.71
N SER A 148 -21.48 -11.84 -1.08
CA SER A 148 -22.02 -11.50 0.22
C SER A 148 -23.52 -11.29 0.06
N THR A 149 -24.28 -12.38 0.11
CA THR A 149 -25.70 -12.30 0.45
C THR A 149 -25.76 -11.95 1.93
N VAL A 150 -26.20 -10.72 2.19
CA VAL A 150 -26.68 -10.28 3.49
C VAL A 150 -27.77 -11.26 3.94
N ASP A 151 -27.48 -12.03 4.98
CA ASP A 151 -28.50 -12.88 5.61
C ASP A 151 -29.35 -11.98 6.51
N ALA A 152 -30.59 -11.78 6.09
CA ALA A 152 -31.61 -11.05 6.83
C ALA A 152 -32.74 -12.03 7.11
N GLY A 153 -32.86 -12.46 8.37
CA GLY A 153 -34.10 -13.00 8.90
C GLY A 153 -33.97 -14.33 9.65
N ALA A 154 -34.06 -14.26 10.97
CA ALA A 154 -34.88 -15.14 11.83
C ALA A 154 -34.67 -14.62 13.28
N GLY A 155 -35.67 -14.19 14.04
CA GLY A 155 -37.01 -14.74 14.12
C GLY A 155 -37.02 -15.78 15.25
N ASP A 156 -37.37 -15.30 16.44
CA ASP A 156 -37.86 -15.98 17.64
C ASP A 156 -38.19 -17.48 17.49
N GLU A 157 -37.69 -18.33 18.39
CA GLU A 157 -38.54 -19.20 19.23
C GLU A 157 -37.74 -19.92 20.34
N ARG A 158 -38.40 -20.01 21.50
CA ARG A 158 -37.99 -20.60 22.77
C ARG A 158 -38.02 -22.13 22.71
N HIS A 159 -37.12 -22.82 23.42
CA HIS A 159 -37.39 -23.83 24.49
C HIS A 159 -36.11 -24.58 24.91
N SER A 160 -36.06 -24.88 26.21
CA SER A 160 -34.99 -25.41 27.06
C SER A 160 -34.68 -26.93 26.87
N PRO A 161 -33.62 -27.48 27.51
CA PRO A 161 -32.88 -28.66 27.06
C PRO A 161 -33.20 -29.97 27.80
N SER A 162 -32.72 -31.12 27.28
CA SER A 162 -32.13 -32.32 27.97
C SER A 162 -32.33 -33.62 27.14
N PRO A 163 -31.77 -34.79 27.51
CA PRO A 163 -30.45 -35.26 27.07
C PRO A 163 -30.50 -36.64 26.36
N CYS A 164 -29.33 -37.09 25.87
CA CYS A 164 -29.07 -38.36 25.18
C CYS A 164 -29.66 -39.63 25.84
N PRO A 165 -29.70 -40.74 25.08
CA PRO A 165 -29.26 -42.03 25.63
C PRO A 165 -28.11 -42.67 24.83
N PRO A 166 -27.25 -43.48 25.48
CA PRO A 166 -26.14 -44.20 24.87
C PRO A 166 -26.63 -45.54 24.30
N HIS A 167 -25.92 -46.20 23.38
CA HIS A 167 -25.80 -47.67 23.38
C HIS A 167 -24.73 -48.19 22.40
N HIS A 168 -23.80 -48.93 23.02
CA HIS A 168 -23.09 -50.15 22.59
C HIS A 168 -22.15 -50.20 21.38
N ALA A 169 -20.94 -50.65 21.74
CA ALA A 169 -19.84 -51.09 20.93
C ALA A 169 -20.01 -52.51 20.40
N HIS A 170 -19.42 -52.80 19.22
CA HIS A 170 -18.78 -54.08 18.93
C HIS A 170 -17.54 -53.85 18.02
N PRO A 171 -16.44 -54.62 18.20
CA PRO A 171 -15.15 -54.38 17.54
C PRO A 171 -14.87 -55.41 16.42
N HIS A 172 -14.23 -54.98 15.33
CA HIS A 172 -13.50 -55.87 14.41
C HIS A 172 -12.29 -55.14 13.77
N PRO A 173 -11.24 -55.87 13.31
CA PRO A 173 -9.85 -55.42 13.43
C PRO A 173 -9.14 -55.03 12.10
N HIS A 174 -8.28 -54.00 12.18
CA HIS A 174 -7.06 -53.66 11.39
C HIS A 174 -7.11 -53.56 9.84
N PRO A 175 -6.42 -52.59 9.18
CA PRO A 175 -4.95 -52.49 9.12
C PRO A 175 -4.39 -51.05 9.31
N PRO A 176 -3.06 -50.86 9.48
CA PRO A 176 -2.49 -49.55 9.78
C PRO A 176 -2.35 -48.71 8.50
N PRO A 177 -2.57 -47.39 8.52
CA PRO A 177 -2.10 -46.54 7.44
C PRO A 177 -0.66 -46.09 7.73
N HIS A 178 0.22 -46.46 6.81
CA HIS A 178 1.56 -45.88 6.67
C HIS A 178 1.47 -44.38 6.34
N MET A 179 2.28 -43.61 7.09
CA MET A 179 3.12 -42.46 6.74
C MET A 179 2.73 -41.46 5.63
N HIS A 180 3.08 -40.20 5.94
CA HIS A 180 3.21 -39.01 5.08
C HIS A 180 1.98 -38.13 4.87
N GLY A 181 1.58 -37.43 5.94
CA GLY A 181 0.98 -36.11 5.79
C GLY A 181 2.04 -35.13 5.30
N GLN A 182 2.15 -34.93 3.99
CA GLN A 182 2.79 -33.73 3.45
C GLN A 182 2.07 -32.51 4.05
N PRO A 183 2.80 -31.46 4.49
CA PRO A 183 2.15 -30.26 4.96
C PRO A 183 1.38 -29.67 3.79
N ARG A 184 0.04 -29.75 3.84
CA ARG A 184 -0.83 -29.03 2.91
C ARG A 184 -0.38 -27.58 2.92
N SER A 185 0.19 -27.12 1.81
CA SER A 185 0.55 -25.72 1.64
C SER A 185 -0.66 -24.89 2.03
N ARG A 186 -0.55 -24.11 3.10
CA ARG A 186 -1.59 -23.14 3.45
C ARG A 186 -1.68 -22.18 2.27
N LEU A 187 -2.71 -22.33 1.45
CA LEU A 187 -3.08 -21.36 0.44
C LEU A 187 -3.37 -20.05 1.17
N THR A 188 -2.39 -19.15 1.19
CA THR A 188 -2.56 -17.80 1.74
C THR A 188 -3.38 -17.00 0.74
N ARG A 189 -4.61 -16.62 1.12
CA ARG A 189 -5.46 -15.74 0.32
C ARG A 189 -4.70 -14.44 0.03
N ARG A 190 -4.56 -14.07 -1.25
CA ARG A 190 -3.98 -12.79 -1.67
C ARG A 190 -4.80 -11.63 -1.09
N ALA A 191 -4.14 -10.60 -0.57
CA ALA A 191 -4.81 -9.40 -0.06
C ALA A 191 -5.55 -8.69 -1.21
N SER A 192 -6.80 -8.34 -0.97
CA SER A 192 -7.64 -7.64 -1.94
C SER A 192 -7.72 -6.14 -1.65
N LEU A 193 -8.13 -5.37 -2.66
CA LEU A 193 -8.43 -3.94 -2.48
C LEU A 193 -9.49 -3.71 -1.39
N ASP A 194 -10.42 -4.64 -1.24
CA ASP A 194 -11.46 -4.62 -0.21
C ASP A 194 -10.87 -4.76 1.20
N ASP A 195 -9.85 -5.62 1.36
CA ASP A 195 -9.14 -5.82 2.64
C ASP A 195 -8.34 -4.56 3.02
N LEU A 196 -7.66 -3.90 2.06
CA LEU A 196 -6.98 -2.63 2.32
C LEU A 196 -7.94 -1.49 2.67
N GLU A 197 -9.09 -1.41 1.99
CA GLU A 197 -10.12 -0.44 2.35
C GLU A 197 -10.66 -0.71 3.75
N GLN A 198 -10.86 -1.97 4.12
CA GLN A 198 -11.27 -2.35 5.47
C GLN A 198 -10.22 -2.00 6.52
N GLU A 199 -8.94 -2.20 6.21
CA GLU A 199 -7.84 -1.81 7.08
C GLU A 199 -7.75 -0.29 7.25
N SER A 200 -7.95 0.47 6.18
CA SER A 200 -7.96 1.94 6.24
C SER A 200 -9.08 2.52 7.12
N CYS A 201 -10.14 1.74 7.37
CA CYS A 201 -11.20 2.12 8.31
C CYS A 201 -10.79 1.92 9.78
N GLN A 202 -9.68 1.21 10.03
CA GLN A 202 -9.12 1.05 11.38
C GLN A 202 -8.36 2.32 11.73
N LEU A 203 -9.09 3.33 12.24
CA LEU A 203 -8.58 4.63 12.70
C LEU A 203 -7.64 4.55 13.91
N THR A 204 -7.21 3.36 14.29
CA THR A 204 -6.25 3.14 15.38
C THR A 204 -4.92 3.81 15.02
N PRO A 205 -4.32 4.59 15.94
CA PRO A 205 -3.00 5.16 15.72
C PRO A 205 -1.96 4.08 15.42
N ARG A 206 -1.12 4.31 14.41
CA ARG A 206 -0.06 3.38 13.99
C ARG A 206 1.23 4.13 13.71
N ILE A 207 2.35 3.48 13.97
CA ILE A 207 3.68 3.98 13.59
C ILE A 207 3.96 3.50 12.17
N GLU A 208 3.82 4.39 11.20
CA GLU A 208 4.06 4.07 9.78
C GLU A 208 5.50 4.32 9.32
N GLY A 209 6.33 4.98 10.14
CA GLY A 209 7.73 5.24 9.78
C GLY A 209 7.92 6.12 8.53
N ARG A 210 6.98 7.02 8.22
CA ARG A 210 7.08 7.89 7.03
C ARG A 210 8.25 8.87 7.10
N ILE A 211 8.61 9.34 8.28
CA ILE A 211 9.76 10.22 8.49
C ILE A 211 10.68 9.53 9.48
N VAL A 212 11.90 9.20 9.06
CA VAL A 212 12.87 8.44 9.86
C VAL A 212 14.10 9.30 10.14
N ILE A 213 14.50 9.37 11.41
CA ILE A 213 15.79 9.95 11.79
C ILE A 213 16.87 8.90 11.53
N LEU A 214 17.87 9.26 10.72
CA LEU A 214 18.94 8.35 10.34
C LEU A 214 19.94 8.15 11.47
N THR A 215 20.13 6.90 11.82
CA THR A 215 21.35 6.38 12.46
C THR A 215 22.14 5.59 11.43
N ASP A 216 23.42 5.35 11.69
CA ASP A 216 24.27 4.60 10.75
C ASP A 216 23.76 3.16 10.52
N GLU A 217 23.14 2.57 11.55
CA GLU A 217 22.46 1.28 11.45
C GLU A 217 21.20 1.37 10.58
N LYS A 218 20.35 2.38 10.83
CA LYS A 218 19.09 2.54 10.08
C LYS A 218 19.33 2.89 8.62
N ARG A 219 20.37 3.66 8.33
CA ARG A 219 20.80 3.94 6.95
C ARG A 219 21.15 2.64 6.22
N ARG A 220 21.96 1.77 6.82
CA ARG A 220 22.32 0.48 6.22
C ARG A 220 21.11 -0.41 5.99
N GLU A 221 20.20 -0.48 6.98
CA GLU A 221 18.96 -1.26 6.87
C GLU A 221 18.09 -0.78 5.70
N LEU A 222 17.82 0.52 5.61
CA LEU A 222 16.98 1.08 4.57
C LEU A 222 17.59 0.97 3.16
N LEU A 223 18.92 1.04 3.05
CA LEU A 223 19.61 0.82 1.78
C LEU A 223 19.55 -0.65 1.33
N LEU A 224 19.68 -1.61 2.26
CA LEU A 224 19.49 -3.03 1.95
C LEU A 224 18.05 -3.32 1.54
N GLU A 225 17.07 -2.73 2.22
CA GLU A 225 15.66 -2.84 1.86
C GLU A 225 15.42 -2.28 0.44
N ARG A 226 15.98 -1.11 0.12
CA ARG A 226 15.94 -0.55 -1.22
C ARG A 226 16.51 -1.50 -2.26
N GLN A 227 17.73 -2.01 -2.03
CA GLN A 227 18.40 -2.90 -2.97
C GLN A 227 17.57 -4.17 -3.24
N ARG A 228 16.93 -4.71 -2.19
CA ARG A 228 16.03 -5.85 -2.32
C ARG A 228 14.80 -5.50 -3.17
N LEU A 229 14.15 -4.38 -2.90
CA LEU A 229 12.98 -3.94 -3.68
C LEU A 229 13.33 -3.69 -5.15
N GLU A 230 14.49 -3.09 -5.42
CA GLU A 230 14.99 -2.89 -6.78
C GLU A 230 15.27 -4.22 -7.47
N ALA A 231 15.90 -5.19 -6.79
CA ALA A 231 16.13 -6.52 -7.33
C ALA A 231 14.82 -7.27 -7.65
N ASP A 232 13.82 -7.20 -6.75
CA ASP A 232 12.50 -7.80 -6.95
C ASP A 232 11.71 -7.13 -8.09
N SER A 233 12.08 -5.91 -8.50
CA SER A 233 11.45 -5.15 -9.58
C SER A 233 12.03 -5.45 -10.97
N VAL A 234 13.25 -5.99 -11.04
CA VAL A 234 13.92 -6.32 -12.30
C VAL A 234 13.49 -7.72 -12.72
N ILE A 235 12.73 -7.81 -13.80
CA ILE A 235 12.38 -9.08 -14.43
C ILE A 235 13.59 -9.50 -15.28
N PRO A 236 14.30 -10.60 -14.95
CA PRO A 236 15.32 -11.11 -15.85
C PRO A 236 14.61 -11.64 -17.10
N GLU A 237 14.93 -11.06 -18.25
CA GLU A 237 14.60 -11.69 -19.53
C GLU A 237 15.38 -13.01 -19.59
N VAL A 238 14.65 -14.12 -19.48
CA VAL A 238 15.22 -15.43 -19.71
C VAL A 238 15.30 -15.56 -21.23
N GLU A 239 16.49 -15.44 -21.80
CA GLU A 239 16.73 -15.89 -23.17
C GLU A 239 16.44 -17.40 -23.18
N ASP A 240 15.34 -17.79 -23.82
CA ASP A 240 15.00 -19.18 -24.10
C ASP A 240 16.02 -19.74 -25.11
N GLU A 241 17.24 -19.96 -24.66
CA GLU A 241 18.22 -20.75 -25.39
C GLU A 241 17.72 -22.20 -25.41
N VAL A 242 17.54 -22.72 -26.63
CA VAL A 242 17.10 -24.07 -27.02
C VAL A 242 15.59 -24.24 -27.24
N SER A 243 15.07 -23.60 -28.30
CA SER A 243 14.14 -24.29 -29.19
C SER A 243 14.94 -25.14 -30.19
N PRO A 244 14.69 -26.45 -30.34
CA PRO A 244 15.42 -27.29 -31.27
C PRO A 244 15.14 -26.84 -32.71
N GLN A 245 16.24 -26.54 -33.40
CA GLN A 245 16.38 -26.10 -34.79
C GLN A 245 15.33 -26.68 -35.76
N GLY A 246 14.47 -25.80 -36.27
CA GLY A 246 13.83 -25.95 -37.57
C GLY A 246 14.59 -25.10 -38.58
N SER A 247 15.38 -25.73 -39.44
CA SER A 247 16.12 -25.11 -40.54
C SER A 247 15.18 -24.38 -41.50
N ILE A 248 15.32 -23.06 -41.64
CA ILE A 248 14.80 -22.33 -42.80
C ILE A 248 15.91 -21.39 -43.27
N ASP A 249 16.51 -21.74 -44.41
CA ASP A 249 17.50 -20.91 -45.09
C ASP A 249 16.84 -19.58 -45.54
N LYS A 250 17.48 -18.46 -45.22
CA LYS A 250 17.17 -17.16 -45.82
C LYS A 250 18.18 -16.88 -46.92
N VAL A 251 17.71 -16.89 -48.16
CA VAL A 251 18.45 -16.44 -49.35
C VAL A 251 18.33 -14.92 -49.43
N GLU A 252 19.46 -14.22 -49.53
CA GLU A 252 19.54 -12.80 -49.82
C GLU A 252 19.48 -12.60 -51.35
N ILE A 253 18.61 -11.69 -51.81
CA ILE A 253 18.59 -11.22 -53.19
C ILE A 253 18.85 -9.71 -53.13
N ASN A 254 19.83 -9.25 -53.92
CA ASN A 254 20.30 -7.86 -54.04
C ASN A 254 19.18 -6.83 -54.27
#